data_AF-A0A8X7R4C5-F1
#
_entry.id   AF-A0A8X7R4C5-F1
#
_cell.length_a   1.000
_cell.length_b   1.000
_cell.length_c   1.000
_cell.angle_alpha   90.00
_cell.angle_beta   90.00
_cell.angle_gamma   90.00
#
_symmetry.space_group_name_H-M   'P 1'
#
loop_
_entity.id
_entity.type
_entity.pdbx_description
1 polymer ?
#
loop_
_entity_poly.entity_id
_entity_poly.type
_entity_poly.pdbx_seq_one_letter_code
_entity_poly.pdbx_strand_id
1 'polypeptide(L)'
;MGDARDNKAYEEELLDYEEEDEKVLDSGNKVNGDAVKKCYVGIHSSGFRDFLLKPELLRAIVDSGFEHPSEVQHECIPQAILGMDVICQAKSGMGKTAVFFLSTLQQIEPTPGQVSALILCHTRELAYQESTIKFTKSC
;
A
#
# COMPACT_ATOMS: atom_id res chain seq x y z
N MET A 1 13.13 -52.34 -11.68
CA MET A 1 12.00 -51.85 -12.48
C MET A 1 11.14 -51.02 -11.53
N GLY A 2 11.55 -49.77 -11.32
CA GLY A 2 11.00 -48.90 -10.28
C GLY A 2 9.79 -48.12 -10.80
N ASP A 3 8.79 -47.99 -9.93
CA ASP A 3 7.43 -47.56 -10.19
C ASP A 3 7.30 -46.15 -10.80
N ALA A 4 6.43 -46.03 -11.80
CA ALA A 4 6.02 -44.80 -12.47
C ALA A 4 4.92 -44.07 -11.66
N ARG A 5 5.29 -43.57 -10.48
CA ARG A 5 4.41 -42.72 -9.66
C ARG A 5 5.27 -41.64 -9.02
N ASP A 6 5.48 -40.53 -9.71
CA ASP A 6 5.89 -39.22 -9.14
C ASP A 6 5.96 -38.09 -10.17
N ASN A 7 5.27 -38.20 -11.32
CA ASN A 7 5.28 -37.15 -12.36
C ASN A 7 3.94 -36.40 -12.48
N LYS A 8 3.15 -36.35 -11.41
CA LYS A 8 1.83 -35.71 -11.39
C LYS A 8 1.69 -34.58 -10.37
N ALA A 9 2.74 -34.30 -9.60
CA ALA A 9 2.72 -33.31 -8.52
C ALA A 9 3.25 -31.93 -8.93
N TYR A 10 3.86 -31.80 -10.13
CA TYR A 10 4.50 -30.56 -10.57
C TYR A 10 3.77 -29.85 -11.72
N GLU A 11 2.67 -30.42 -12.22
CA GLU A 11 1.86 -29.81 -13.29
C GLU A 11 0.58 -29.12 -12.78
N GLU A 12 0.25 -29.22 -11.48
CA GLU A 12 -1.02 -28.70 -10.92
C GLU A 12 -0.93 -27.27 -10.34
N GLU A 13 0.20 -26.57 -10.48
CA GLU A 13 0.37 -25.21 -9.92
C GLU A 13 0.88 -24.19 -10.95
N LEU A 14 0.45 -24.33 -12.21
CA LEU A 14 0.49 -23.20 -13.16
C LEU A 14 -0.80 -22.39 -12.99
N LEU A 15 -0.69 -21.23 -12.36
CA LEU A 15 -1.76 -20.24 -12.29
C LEU A 15 -1.95 -19.60 -13.66
N ASP A 16 -3.06 -19.94 -14.32
CA ASP A 16 -3.52 -19.30 -15.54
C ASP A 16 -3.94 -17.85 -15.21
N TYR A 17 -3.13 -16.88 -15.62
CA TYR A 17 -3.53 -15.48 -15.61
C TYR A 17 -4.48 -15.26 -16.80
N GLU A 18 -5.79 -15.41 -16.57
CA GLU A 18 -6.77 -14.87 -17.51
C GLU A 18 -6.73 -13.33 -17.42
N GLU A 19 -6.43 -12.67 -18.55
CA GLU A 19 -6.51 -11.22 -18.69
C GLU A 19 -7.97 -10.77 -18.53
N GLU A 20 -8.35 -10.29 -17.34
CA GLU A 20 -9.67 -9.68 -17.16
C GLU A 20 -9.67 -8.23 -17.69
N ASP A 21 -10.33 -8.07 -18.83
CA ASP A 21 -10.65 -6.81 -19.51
C ASP A 21 -11.24 -5.75 -18.57
N GLU A 22 -10.73 -4.52 -18.66
CA GLU A 22 -11.32 -3.32 -18.04
C GLU A 22 -12.81 -3.17 -18.40
N LYS A 23 -13.67 -2.98 -17.40
CA LYS A 23 -15.00 -2.37 -17.59
C LYS A 23 -15.28 -1.30 -16.54
N VAL A 24 -15.50 -0.09 -17.04
CA VAL A 24 -15.83 1.14 -16.30
C VAL A 24 -17.37 1.36 -16.30
N LEU A 25 -17.85 2.06 -15.25
CA LEU A 25 -19.13 2.77 -15.06
C LEU A 25 -20.32 1.87 -14.62
N ASP A 26 -21.28 2.28 -13.78
CA ASP A 26 -21.78 3.61 -13.34
C ASP A 26 -22.54 3.47 -12.00
N SER A 27 -22.68 4.58 -11.27
CA SER A 27 -23.47 4.72 -10.05
C SER A 27 -24.97 4.57 -10.31
N GLY A 28 -25.62 3.59 -9.67
CA GLY A 28 -27.08 3.44 -9.73
C GLY A 28 -27.63 2.66 -8.54
N ASN A 29 -28.27 3.38 -7.61
CA ASN A 29 -28.95 2.83 -6.44
C ASN A 29 -30.23 2.06 -6.84
N LYS A 30 -30.42 0.81 -6.37
CA LYS A 30 -31.72 0.14 -6.17
C LYS A 30 -31.59 -1.18 -5.39
N VAL A 31 -32.61 -1.47 -4.59
CA VAL A 31 -32.66 -2.42 -3.46
C VAL A 31 -33.25 -3.79 -3.85
N ASN A 32 -32.85 -4.81 -3.06
CA ASN A 32 -33.49 -6.10 -2.73
C ASN A 32 -33.33 -7.32 -3.66
N GLY A 33 -32.81 -8.40 -3.07
CA GLY A 33 -32.87 -9.78 -3.58
C GLY A 33 -31.89 -10.70 -2.84
N ASP A 34 -32.38 -11.45 -1.85
CA ASP A 34 -31.65 -12.47 -1.09
C ASP A 34 -31.02 -13.54 -2.00
N ALA A 35 -29.69 -13.56 -2.05
CA ALA A 35 -28.91 -14.71 -2.42
C ALA A 35 -27.73 -14.77 -1.46
N VAL A 36 -27.64 -15.85 -0.69
CA VAL A 36 -26.51 -16.15 0.19
C VAL A 36 -25.28 -16.40 -0.70
N LYS A 37 -24.68 -15.32 -1.20
CA LYS A 37 -23.29 -15.29 -1.64
C LYS A 37 -22.47 -15.31 -0.37
N LYS A 38 -21.57 -16.28 -0.26
CA LYS A 38 -20.52 -16.35 0.75
C LYS A 38 -19.82 -14.99 0.75
N CYS A 39 -20.22 -14.13 1.69
CA CYS A 39 -19.65 -12.81 1.86
C CYS A 39 -18.22 -13.07 2.33
N TYR A 40 -17.24 -12.73 1.50
CA TYR A 40 -15.89 -12.52 2.00
C TYR A 40 -15.99 -11.33 2.96
N VAL A 41 -16.17 -11.65 4.24
CA VAL A 41 -16.05 -10.67 5.32
C VAL A 41 -14.55 -10.39 5.46
N GLY A 42 -14.06 -9.36 4.79
CA GLY A 42 -12.67 -8.93 4.83
C GLY A 42 -12.38 -8.10 3.59
N ILE A 43 -12.07 -6.82 3.67
CA ILE A 43 -11.27 -6.10 4.66
C ILE A 43 -12.10 -4.89 5.13
N HIS A 44 -11.99 -4.51 6.40
CA HIS A 44 -12.48 -3.21 6.85
C HIS A 44 -12.06 -2.15 5.83
N SER A 45 -12.98 -1.26 5.46
CA SER A 45 -12.67 -0.03 4.73
C SER A 45 -11.84 0.87 5.64
N SER A 46 -10.63 0.43 5.99
CA SER A 46 -9.77 1.10 6.96
C SER A 46 -9.11 2.26 6.25
N GLY A 47 -9.51 3.45 6.65
CA GLY A 47 -8.94 4.68 6.12
C GLY A 47 -7.58 4.95 6.74
N PHE A 48 -6.86 5.93 6.23
CA PHE A 48 -5.61 6.40 6.83
C PHE A 48 -5.74 6.80 8.31
N ARG A 49 -6.97 7.09 8.77
CA ARG A 49 -7.29 7.41 10.18
C ARG A 49 -7.08 6.24 11.14
N ASP A 50 -7.18 5.01 10.64
CA ASP A 50 -7.04 3.80 11.47
C ASP A 50 -5.58 3.49 11.79
N PHE A 51 -4.64 4.11 11.07
CA PHE A 51 -3.20 3.99 11.32
C PHE A 51 -2.69 4.85 12.49
N LEU A 52 -3.58 5.62 13.15
CA LEU A 52 -3.24 6.47 14.30
C LEU A 52 -2.06 7.43 14.04
N LEU A 53 -2.00 7.96 12.82
CA LEU A 53 -0.96 8.92 12.41
C LEU A 53 -1.14 10.28 13.11
N LYS A 54 -0.06 11.04 13.19
CA LYS A 54 -0.06 12.44 13.65
C LYS A 54 -1.13 13.24 12.87
N PRO A 55 -1.89 14.14 13.53
CA PRO A 55 -2.99 14.86 12.91
C PRO A 55 -2.54 15.73 11.72
N GLU A 56 -1.31 16.24 11.74
CA GLU A 56 -0.71 17.00 10.65
C GLU A 56 -0.52 16.14 9.40
N LEU A 57 -0.12 14.86 9.57
CA LEU A 57 0.02 13.91 8.47
C LEU A 57 -1.33 13.52 7.89
N LEU A 58 -2.33 13.25 8.75
CA LEU A 58 -3.69 12.95 8.28
C LEU A 58 -4.26 14.09 7.44
N ARG A 59 -4.06 15.34 7.88
CA ARG A 59 -4.47 16.52 7.11
C ARG A 59 -3.78 16.56 5.75
N ALA A 60 -2.47 16.32 5.72
CA ALA A 60 -1.73 16.39 4.47
C ALA A 60 -2.06 15.27 3.48
N ILE A 61 -2.37 14.07 3.97
CA ILE A 61 -2.87 12.94 3.16
C ILE A 61 -4.17 13.37 2.45
N VAL A 62 -5.10 13.97 3.18
CA VAL A 62 -6.37 14.48 2.63
C VAL A 62 -6.13 15.64 1.66
N ASP A 63 -5.28 16.60 2.01
CA ASP A 63 -4.93 17.74 1.15
C ASP A 63 -4.24 17.29 -0.16
N SER A 64 -3.60 16.12 -0.15
CA SER A 64 -2.97 15.49 -1.32
C SER A 64 -3.94 14.66 -2.16
N GLY A 65 -5.19 14.51 -1.73
CA GLY A 65 -6.24 13.77 -2.45
C GLY A 65 -6.23 12.25 -2.21
N PHE A 66 -5.54 11.75 -1.19
CA PHE A 66 -5.57 10.33 -0.85
C PHE A 66 -6.78 10.03 0.05
N GLU A 67 -7.70 9.21 -0.45
CA GLU A 67 -8.90 8.81 0.30
C GLU A 67 -8.73 7.44 0.98
N HIS A 68 -8.25 6.44 0.23
CA HIS A 68 -8.12 5.07 0.69
C HIS A 68 -6.68 4.58 0.48
N PRO A 69 -6.09 3.87 1.47
CA PRO A 69 -4.77 3.29 1.30
C PRO A 69 -4.81 2.16 0.27
N SER A 70 -3.74 2.02 -0.51
CA SER A 70 -3.55 0.82 -1.34
C SER A 70 -3.28 -0.40 -0.46
N GLU A 71 -3.45 -1.61 -1.01
CA GLU A 71 -3.20 -2.87 -0.30
C GLU A 71 -1.80 -2.90 0.34
N VAL A 72 -0.77 -2.54 -0.43
CA VAL A 72 0.61 -2.47 0.05
C VAL A 72 0.80 -1.43 1.15
N GLN A 73 0.08 -0.31 1.10
CA GLN A 73 0.11 0.70 2.15
C GLN A 73 -0.56 0.20 3.43
N HIS A 74 -1.70 -0.46 3.28
CA HIS A 74 -2.46 -1.02 4.40
C HIS A 74 -1.66 -2.08 5.16
N GLU A 75 -0.90 -2.93 4.45
CA GLU A 75 -0.06 -3.95 5.08
C GLU A 75 1.23 -3.36 5.68
N CYS A 76 1.90 -2.47 4.95
CA CYS A 76 3.24 -2.03 5.33
C CYS A 76 3.24 -0.87 6.33
N ILE A 77 2.28 0.07 6.26
CA ILE A 77 2.28 1.26 7.13
C ILE A 77 2.20 0.89 8.61
N PRO A 78 1.26 0.03 9.07
CA PRO A 78 1.15 -0.31 10.49
C PRO A 78 2.41 -0.97 11.06
N GLN A 79 3.10 -1.79 10.27
CA GLN A 79 4.35 -2.42 10.70
C GLN A 79 5.50 -1.39 10.74
N ALA A 80 5.59 -0.54 9.72
CA ALA A 80 6.65 0.46 9.61
C ALA A 80 6.54 1.55 10.69
N ILE A 81 5.34 1.98 11.08
CA ILE A 81 5.16 2.98 12.16
C ILE A 81 5.56 2.45 13.54
N LEU A 82 5.57 1.12 13.73
CA LEU A 82 6.05 0.47 14.96
C LEU A 82 7.59 0.38 15.02
N GLY A 83 8.29 0.90 14.00
CA GLY A 83 9.75 0.86 13.92
C GLY A 83 10.31 -0.50 13.52
N MET A 84 9.48 -1.37 12.92
CA MET A 84 9.92 -2.66 12.40
C MET A 84 10.57 -2.50 11.02
N ASP A 85 11.55 -3.35 10.72
CA ASP A 85 12.11 -3.46 9.38
C ASP A 85 11.06 -4.08 8.43
N VAL A 86 10.81 -3.41 7.30
CA VAL A 86 9.81 -3.83 6.32
C VAL A 86 10.45 -4.04 4.96
N ILE A 87 10.24 -5.23 4.39
CA ILE A 87 10.52 -5.52 2.99
C ILE A 87 9.19 -5.43 2.24
N CYS A 88 9.11 -4.51 1.28
CA CYS A 88 7.89 -4.22 0.54
C CYS A 88 8.12 -4.49 -0.95
N GLN A 89 7.37 -5.44 -1.52
CA GLN A 89 7.37 -5.73 -2.95
C GLN A 89 5.97 -5.47 -3.53
N ALA A 90 5.90 -4.55 -4.49
CA ALA A 90 4.66 -4.26 -5.22
C ALA A 90 4.98 -3.75 -6.62
N LYS A 91 4.00 -3.82 -7.52
CA LYS A 91 4.10 -3.27 -8.88
C LYS A 91 4.42 -1.76 -8.87
N SER A 92 4.95 -1.25 -9.97
CA SER A 92 5.17 0.20 -10.13
C SER A 92 3.84 0.93 -10.01
N GLY A 93 3.83 2.13 -9.40
CA GLY A 93 2.61 2.91 -9.20
C GLY A 93 1.72 2.51 -8.02
N MET A 94 2.00 1.40 -7.30
CA MET A 94 1.17 0.93 -6.16
C MET A 94 1.31 1.76 -4.87
N GLY A 95 2.03 2.88 -4.90
CA GLY A 95 2.12 3.79 -3.76
C GLY A 95 3.13 3.41 -2.67
N LYS A 96 4.14 2.58 -2.99
CA LYS A 96 5.27 2.24 -2.08
C LYS A 96 5.98 3.48 -1.53
N THR A 97 6.05 4.54 -2.31
CA THR A 97 6.61 5.83 -1.93
C THR A 97 5.94 6.40 -0.67
N ALA A 98 4.60 6.40 -0.64
CA ALA A 98 3.87 6.91 0.51
C ALA A 98 4.12 6.08 1.77
N VAL A 99 4.40 4.77 1.65
CA VAL A 99 4.67 3.89 2.79
C VAL A 99 5.86 4.40 3.59
N PHE A 100 7.03 4.57 2.95
CA PHE A 100 8.21 4.99 3.66
C PHE A 100 8.13 6.47 4.07
N PHE A 101 7.51 7.35 3.29
CA PHE A 101 7.36 8.76 3.71
C PHE A 101 6.47 8.91 4.93
N LEU A 102 5.29 8.28 4.93
CA LEU A 102 4.37 8.36 6.06
C LEU A 102 4.97 7.71 7.31
N SER A 103 5.59 6.55 7.18
CA SER A 103 6.21 5.88 8.33
C SER A 103 7.40 6.67 8.89
N THR A 104 8.23 7.26 8.02
CA THR A 104 9.39 8.06 8.44
C THR A 104 8.93 9.35 9.10
N LEU A 105 8.00 10.10 8.51
CA LEU A 105 7.50 11.35 9.09
C LEU A 105 6.73 11.13 10.40
N GLN A 106 6.05 9.98 10.53
CA GLN A 106 5.40 9.60 11.78
C GLN A 106 6.44 9.43 12.91
N GLN A 107 7.60 8.84 12.62
CA GLN A 107 8.63 8.52 13.61
C GLN A 107 9.63 9.66 13.86
N ILE A 108 9.85 10.55 12.89
CA ILE A 108 10.81 11.65 13.05
C ILE A 108 10.33 12.62 14.13
N GLU A 109 11.23 12.92 15.07
CA GLU A 109 11.24 14.16 15.83
C GLU A 109 12.35 15.06 15.27
N PRO A 110 12.01 16.22 14.69
CA PRO A 110 13.00 17.08 14.04
C PRO A 110 13.85 17.81 15.08
N THR A 111 15.16 17.55 15.06
CA THR A 111 16.15 18.26 15.88
C THR A 111 16.99 19.18 14.97
N PRO A 112 17.11 20.49 15.30
CA PRO A 112 17.89 21.42 14.47
C PRO A 112 19.33 20.95 14.24
N GLY A 113 19.75 20.92 12.98
CA GLY A 113 21.11 20.52 12.59
C GLY A 113 21.39 19.01 12.60
N GLN A 114 20.39 18.16 12.86
CA GLN A 114 20.53 16.71 12.86
C GLN A 114 19.76 16.09 11.69
N VAL A 115 20.38 15.11 11.02
CA VAL A 115 19.71 14.27 10.01
C VAL A 115 19.03 13.09 10.71
N SER A 116 17.70 13.01 10.61
CA SER A 116 16.91 11.95 11.26
C SER A 116 16.55 10.77 10.33
N ALA A 117 16.64 10.95 9.00
CA ALA A 117 16.32 9.89 8.03
C ALA A 117 17.14 10.05 6.75
N LEU A 118 17.41 8.92 6.08
CA LEU A 118 18.12 8.85 4.81
C LEU A 118 17.32 7.96 3.84
N ILE A 119 17.02 8.49 2.66
CA ILE A 119 16.38 7.74 1.58
C ILE A 119 17.43 7.56 0.48
N LEU A 120 17.67 6.31 0.08
CA LEU A 120 18.62 5.96 -0.96
C LEU A 120 17.88 5.64 -2.26
N CYS A 121 18.33 6.24 -3.35
CA CYS A 121 17.79 6.02 -4.70
C CYS A 121 18.92 5.59 -5.64
N HIS A 122 18.57 4.80 -6.67
CA HIS A 122 19.54 4.30 -7.65
C HIS A 122 19.77 5.28 -8.83
N THR A 123 18.87 6.26 -9.02
CA THR A 123 18.99 7.31 -10.04
C THR A 123 18.75 8.69 -9.45
N ARG A 124 19.30 9.72 -10.12
CA ARG A 124 19.18 11.12 -9.70
C ARG A 124 17.79 11.68 -9.94
N GLU A 125 17.16 11.26 -11.03
CA GLU A 125 15.83 11.67 -11.44
C GLU A 125 14.79 11.22 -10.42
N LEU A 126 14.93 9.98 -9.92
CA LEU A 126 14.07 9.47 -8.84
C LEU A 126 14.28 10.28 -7.55
N ALA A 127 15.54 10.54 -7.16
CA ALA A 127 15.80 11.35 -5.97
C ALA A 127 15.17 12.75 -6.08
N TYR A 128 15.19 13.36 -7.27
CA TYR A 128 14.53 14.65 -7.50
C TYR A 128 13.00 14.56 -7.40
N GLN A 129 12.40 13.52 -7.98
CA GLN A 129 10.97 13.26 -7.88
C GLN A 129 10.54 13.10 -6.42
N GLU A 130 11.25 12.24 -5.66
CA GLU A 130 10.95 11.95 -4.26
C GLU A 130 11.14 13.19 -3.37
N SER A 131 12.16 14.02 -3.62
CA SER A 131 12.37 15.26 -2.85
C SER A 131 11.31 16.35 -3.11
N THR A 132 10.58 16.25 -4.22
CA THR A 132 9.50 17.19 -4.57
C THR A 132 8.19 16.83 -3.87
N ILE A 133 8.05 15.61 -3.33
CA ILE A 133 6.83 15.17 -2.65
C ILE A 133 6.71 15.91 -1.31
N LYS A 134 5.66 16.72 -1.18
CA LYS A 134 5.39 17.53 0.01
C LYS A 134 4.15 17.01 0.73
N PHE A 135 4.38 16.16 1.73
CA PHE A 135 3.35 15.75 2.70
C PHE A 135 3.26 16.69 3.91
N THR A 136 4.03 17.78 3.97
CA THR A 136 3.88 18.77 5.03
C THR A 136 3.94 20.14 4.40
N LYS A 137 2.84 20.90 4.48
CA LYS A 137 2.92 22.35 4.34
C LYS A 137 3.60 22.87 5.58
N SER A 138 4.69 23.60 5.37
CA SER A 138 5.46 24.42 6.33
C SER A 138 4.88 24.45 7.75
N CYS A 139 5.54 23.77 8.68
CA CYS A 139 5.69 24.35 10.00
C CYS A 139 6.62 25.56 9.92
#